data_AF-A0A4D6BKA2-F1
#
_entry.id   AF-A0A4D6BKA2-F1
#
_cell.length_a   1.000
_cell.length_b   1.000
_cell.length_c   1.000
_cell.angle_alpha   90.00
_cell.angle_beta   90.00
_cell.angle_gamma   90.00
#
_symmetry.space_group_name_H-M   'P 1'
#
loop_
_entity.id
_entity.type
_entity.pdbx_description
1 polymer ?
#
loop_
_entity_poly.entity_id
_entity_poly.type
_entity_poly.pdbx_seq_one_letter_code
_entity_poly.pdbx_strand_id
1 'polypeptide(L)' 'QMASLVTEHMAGHGTRILRGCAPEKVEKLPGQQLRVTWVDLTSDRKDAGTFDTVLWAIGRVPETASLNLEKAGVHT' A
#
# COMPACT_ATOMS: atom_id res chain seq x y z
N GLN A 1 17.20 -10.28 -8.71
CA GLN A 1 16.63 -10.94 -9.92
C GLN A 1 15.39 -11.80 -9.66
N MET A 2 15.22 -12.47 -8.50
CA MET A 2 14.02 -13.31 -8.24
C MET A 2 12.69 -12.56 -8.13
N ALA A 3 12.69 -11.34 -7.61
CA ALA A 3 11.46 -10.54 -7.46
C ALA A 3 10.73 -10.30 -8.79
N SER A 4 11.47 -10.11 -9.88
CA SER A 4 10.90 -9.90 -11.21
C SER A 4 10.14 -11.14 -11.70
N LEU A 5 10.72 -12.33 -11.54
CA LEU A 5 10.08 -13.59 -11.95
C LEU A 5 8.72 -13.82 -11.25
N VAL A 6 8.66 -13.57 -9.94
CA VAL A 6 7.41 -13.69 -9.18
C VAL A 6 6.38 -12.68 -9.70
N THR A 7 6.81 -11.43 -9.88
CA THR A 7 5.93 -10.35 -10.35
C THR A 7 5.39 -10.61 -11.76
N GLU A 8 6.24 -11.11 -12.66
CA GLU A 8 5.89 -11.50 -14.02
C GLU A 8 4.93 -12.69 -14.05
N HIS A 9 5.16 -13.70 -13.20
CA HIS A 9 4.25 -14.83 -13.06
C HIS A 9 2.86 -14.37 -12.60
N MET A 10 2.78 -13.52 -11.57
CA MET A 10 1.49 -12.96 -11.10
C MET A 10 0.78 -12.17 -12.20
N ALA A 11 1.53 -11.35 -12.95
CA ALA A 11 0.98 -10.59 -14.07
C ALA A 11 0.45 -11.50 -15.19
N GLY A 12 1.18 -12.56 -15.53
CA GLY A 12 0.75 -13.57 -16.50
C GLY A 12 -0.50 -14.34 -16.09
N HIS A 13 -0.82 -14.36 -14.78
CA HIS A 13 -2.04 -14.97 -14.23
C HIS A 13 -3.16 -13.94 -13.96
N GLY A 14 -3.04 -12.72 -14.50
CA GLY A 14 -4.10 -11.71 -14.48
C GLY A 14 -4.01 -10.69 -13.33
N THR A 15 -2.98 -10.73 -12.50
CA THR A 15 -2.79 -9.71 -11.45
C THR A 15 -2.26 -8.42 -12.06
N ARG A 16 -3.03 -7.31 -11.97
CA ARG A 16 -2.56 -6.00 -12.41
C ARG A 16 -1.63 -5.38 -11.36
N ILE A 17 -0.42 -5.00 -11.76
CA ILE A 17 0.61 -4.45 -10.86
C ILE A 17 0.95 -3.03 -11.29
N LEU A 18 0.60 -2.06 -10.46
CA LEU A 18 0.90 -0.64 -10.68
C LEU A 18 2.23 -0.30 -10.00
N ARG A 19 3.30 -0.22 -10.81
CA ARG A 19 4.64 0.13 -10.31
C ARG A 19 4.79 1.65 -10.19
N GLY A 20 5.58 2.10 -9.22
CA GLY A 20 5.88 3.52 -9.04
C GLY A 20 4.66 4.38 -8.72
N CYS A 21 3.56 3.78 -8.24
CA CYS A 21 2.35 4.50 -7.87
C CYS A 21 2.21 4.56 -6.34
N ALA A 22 1.72 5.69 -5.82
CA ALA A 22 1.39 5.85 -4.41
C ALA A 22 -0.10 6.18 -4.24
N PRO A 23 -0.82 5.53 -3.31
CA PRO A 23 -2.20 5.89 -3.01
C PRO A 23 -2.25 7.25 -2.29
N GLU A 24 -3.13 8.13 -2.74
CA GLU A 24 -3.34 9.45 -2.13
C GLU A 24 -4.60 9.52 -1.27
N LYS A 25 -5.67 8.81 -1.68
CA LYS A 25 -6.98 8.92 -1.04
C LYS A 25 -7.79 7.64 -1.20
N VAL A 26 -8.52 7.28 -0.15
CA VAL A 26 -9.58 6.26 -0.20
C VAL A 26 -10.89 6.91 0.27
N GLU A 27 -11.94 6.80 -0.54
CA GLU A 27 -13.25 7.39 -0.29
C GLU A 27 -14.33 6.32 -0.34
N LYS A 28 -15.22 6.30 0.64
CA LYS A 28 -16.40 5.42 0.61
C LYS A 28 -17.48 6.04 -0.28
N LEU A 29 -17.91 5.31 -1.29
CA LEU A 29 -18.99 5.68 -2.21
C LEU A 29 -20.36 5.20 -1.70
N PRO A 30 -21.47 5.76 -2.22
CA PRO A 30 -22.78 5.16 -2.08
C PRO A 30 -22.77 3.71 -2.60
N GLY A 31 -23.38 2.78 -1.86
CA GLY A 31 -23.33 1.34 -2.20
C GLY A 31 -22.12 0.59 -1.64
N GLN A 32 -21.44 1.15 -0.64
CA GLN A 32 -20.36 0.51 0.14
C GLN A 32 -19.03 0.27 -0.59
N GLN A 33 -18.93 0.57 -1.88
CA GLN A 33 -17.68 0.52 -2.63
C GLN A 33 -16.69 1.62 -2.21
N LEU A 34 -15.40 1.40 -2.48
CA LEU A 34 -14.29 2.28 -2.14
C LEU A 34 -13.64 2.83 -3.41
N ARG A 35 -13.61 4.15 -3.57
CA ARG A 35 -12.80 4.82 -4.60
C ARG A 35 -11.40 5.05 -4.05
N VAL A 36 -10.40 4.53 -4.74
CA VAL A 36 -8.98 4.79 -4.45
C VAL A 36 -8.44 5.70 -5.54
N THR A 37 -7.79 6.79 -5.14
CA THR A 37 -7.01 7.65 -6.04
C THR A 37 -5.54 7.44 -5.75
N TRP A 38 -4.73 7.29 -6.79
CA TRP A 38 -3.27 7.17 -6.69
C TRP A 38 -2.58 8.07 -7.71
N VAL A 39 -1.30 8.33 -7.47
CA VAL A 39 -0.44 9.13 -8.34
C VAL A 39 0.70 8.26 -8.85
N ASP A 40 1.00 8.36 -10.15
CA ASP A 40 2.23 7.85 -10.75
C ASP A 40 3.38 8.81 -10.39
N LEU A 41 4.36 8.33 -9.64
CA LEU A 41 5.43 9.16 -9.08
C LEU A 41 6.46 9.62 -10.13
N THR A 42 6.44 9.05 -11.33
CA THR A 42 7.34 9.45 -12.42
C THR A 42 6.74 10.56 -13.26
N SER A 43 5.42 10.51 -13.49
CA SER A 43 4.69 11.43 -14.36
C SER A 43 3.80 12.44 -13.63
N ASP A 44 3.66 12.31 -12.31
CA ASP A 44 2.74 13.06 -11.44
C ASP A 44 1.27 12.96 -11.88
N ARG A 45 0.93 11.95 -12.69
CA ARG A 45 -0.42 11.73 -13.18
C ARG A 45 -1.25 11.00 -12.14
N LYS A 46 -2.46 11.50 -11.90
CA LYS A 46 -3.44 10.88 -11.02
C LYS A 46 -4.38 9.97 -11.80
N ASP A 47 -4.71 8.84 -11.19
CA ASP A 47 -5.69 7.88 -11.69
C ASP A 47 -6.51 7.34 -10.50
N ALA A 48 -7.65 6.72 -10.80
CA ALA A 48 -8.55 6.22 -9.78
C ALA A 48 -9.22 4.89 -10.18
N GLY A 49 -9.61 4.13 -9.17
CA GLY A 49 -10.30 2.85 -9.31
C GLY A 49 -11.32 2.65 -8.21
N THR A 50 -12.32 1.82 -8.47
CA THR A 50 -13.36 1.45 -7.49
C THR A 50 -13.20 -0.01 -7.12
N PHE A 51 -13.24 -0.30 -5.82
CA PHE A 51 -13.00 -1.63 -5.26
C PHE A 51 -13.94 -1.90 -4.10
N ASP A 52 -14.26 -3.17 -3.84
CA ASP A 52 -15.01 -3.57 -2.65
C ASP A 52 -14.12 -3.61 -1.40
N THR A 53 -12.80 -3.77 -1.57
CA THR A 53 -11.84 -3.94 -0.47
C THR A 53 -10.50 -3.30 -0.80
N VAL A 54 -9.89 -2.67 0.21
CA VAL A 54 -8.53 -2.14 0.17
C VAL A 54 -7.72 -2.80 1.28
N LEU A 55 -6.62 -3.47 0.92
CA LEU A 55 -5.73 -4.14 1.86
C LEU A 55 -4.42 -3.36 2.01
N TRP A 56 -4.08 -2.95 3.23
CA TRP A 56 -2.82 -2.28 3.53
C TRP A 56 -1.74 -3.28 3.94
N ALA A 57 -0.90 -3.66 2.97
CA ALA A 57 0.26 -4.52 3.17
C ALA A 57 1.58 -3.73 2.99
N ILE A 58 1.69 -2.57 3.65
CA ILE A 58 2.75 -1.56 3.41
C ILE A 58 3.91 -1.60 4.41
N GLY A 59 3.97 -2.64 5.25
CA GLY A 59 5.00 -2.79 6.28
C GLY A 59 4.41 -3.11 7.64
N ARG A 60 5.27 -3.06 8.66
CA ARG A 60 4.94 -3.32 10.07
C ARG A 60 5.62 -2.28 10.92
N VAL A 61 4.94 -1.82 11.98
CA VAL A 61 5.52 -0.90 12.97
C VAL A 61 5.92 -1.73 14.20
N PRO A 62 7.13 -1.53 14.75
CA PRO A 62 7.51 -2.18 16.01
C PRO A 62 6.65 -1.68 17.17
N GLU A 63 6.17 -2.60 18.01
CA GLU A 63 5.34 -2.28 19.18
C GLU A 63 6.22 -2.02 20.41
N THR A 64 6.89 -0.87 20.42
CA THR A 64 7.80 -0.48 21.51
C THR A 64 7.28 0.68 22.35
N ALA A 65 6.22 1.37 21.90
CA ALA A 65 5.71 2.59 22.54
C ALA A 65 5.17 2.34 23.97
N SER A 66 4.60 1.17 24.22
CA SER A 66 4.01 0.81 25.51
C SER A 66 5.02 0.27 26.54
N LEU A 67 6.27 0.07 26.15
CA LEU A 67 7.27 -0.62 26.96
C LEU A 67 8.05 0.29 27.93
N ASN A 68 7.82 1.60 27.91
CA ASN A 68 8.55 2.61 28.71
C ASN A 68 10.08 2.42 28.65
N LEU A 69 10.60 2.13 27.46
CA LEU A 69 12.00 1.77 27.24
C LEU A 69 12.97 2.88 27.67
N GLU A 70 12.51 4.14 27.62
CA GLU A 70 13.28 5.28 28.12
C GLU A 70 13.60 5.17 29.61
N LYS A 71 12.68 4.63 30.43
CA LYS A 71 12.93 4.41 31.87
C LYS A 71 13.93 3.28 32.13
N ALA A 72 13.99 2.32 31.20
CA ALA A 72 14.99 1.26 31.23
C ALA A 72 16.34 1.69 30.61
N GLY A 73 16.45 2.94 30.14
CA GLY A 73 17.66 3.45 29.49
C GLY A 73 17.89 2.91 28.06
N VAL A 74 16.85 2.37 27.43
CA VAL A 74 16.91 1.81 26.07
C VAL A 74 16.49 2.87 25.06
N HIS A 75 17.31 3.07 24.03
CA HIS A 75 17.02 3.98 22.92
C HIS A 75 16.31 3.23 21.78
N THR A 76 15.22 3.81 21.30
CA THR A 76 14.40 3.30 20.19
C THR A 76 14.52 4.17 18.95
#